data_AF-A0A7W1APL4-F1
#
_entry.id   AF-A0A7W1APL4-F1
#
_cell.length_a   1.000
_cell.length_b   1.000
_cell.length_c   1.000
_cell.angle_alpha   90.00
_cell.angle_beta   90.00
_cell.angle_gamma   90.00
#
_symmetry.space_group_name_H-M   'P 1'
#
loop_
_entity.id
_entity.type
_entity.pdbx_description
1 polymer ?
#
loop_
_entity_poly.entity_id
_entity_poly.type
_entity_poly.pdbx_seq_one_letter_code
_entity_poly.pdbx_strand_id
1 'polypeptide(L)'
;MTLRLGDKRYPLAAGHYACFPAGQKVGHALINETGAPCRYLVFGNPQAKDVMVFTDTGRVSVKLTGESYRISATMDYWEGVDD
;
A
#
# COMPACT_ATOMS: atom_id res chain seq x y z
N MET A 1 17.63 -7.87 -2.31
CA MET A 1 16.25 -7.47 -1.95
C MET A 1 15.42 -7.46 -3.22
N THR A 2 14.14 -7.76 -3.15
CA THR A 2 13.24 -7.78 -4.31
C THR A 2 12.11 -6.78 -4.10
N LEU A 3 11.89 -5.88 -5.06
CA LEU A 3 10.70 -5.04 -5.14
C LEU A 3 9.61 -5.82 -5.88
N ARG A 4 8.51 -6.10 -5.20
CA ARG A 4 7.26 -6.52 -5.85
C ARG A 4 6.42 -5.27 -6.12
N LEU A 5 5.99 -5.07 -7.37
CA LEU A 5 5.15 -3.96 -7.81
C LEU A 5 3.99 -4.53 -8.63
N GLY A 6 2.84 -4.72 -7.96
CA GLY A 6 1.76 -5.57 -8.48
C GLY A 6 2.28 -6.98 -8.73
N ASP A 7 2.08 -7.48 -9.95
CA ASP A 7 2.54 -8.82 -10.35
C ASP A 7 4.01 -8.86 -10.77
N LYS A 8 4.66 -7.69 -10.91
CA LYS A 8 6.05 -7.61 -11.36
C LYS A 8 7.02 -7.71 -10.19
N ARG A 9 8.18 -8.31 -10.43
CA ARG A 9 9.28 -8.44 -9.46
C ARG A 9 10.56 -7.87 -10.05
N TYR A 10 11.27 -7.07 -9.26
CA TYR A 10 12.50 -6.40 -9.66
C TYR A 10 13.59 -6.65 -8.62
N PRO A 11 14.75 -7.22 -9.00
CA PRO A 11 15.88 -7.32 -8.09
C PRO A 11 16.44 -5.93 -7.78
N LEU A 12 16.70 -5.66 -6.50
CA LEU A 12 17.29 -4.43 -6.00
C LEU A 12 18.68 -4.71 -5.42
N ALA A 13 19.64 -3.88 -5.82
CA ALA A 13 21.00 -3.82 -5.33
C ALA A 13 21.29 -2.44 -4.70
N ALA A 14 22.43 -2.31 -4.03
CA ALA A 14 22.87 -1.02 -3.49
C ALA A 14 22.98 0.02 -4.61
N GLY A 15 22.49 1.24 -4.35
CA GLY A 15 22.43 2.33 -5.33
C GLY A 15 21.17 2.36 -6.19
N HIS A 16 20.35 1.28 -6.21
CA HIS A 16 19.03 1.34 -6.84
C HIS A 16 18.08 2.21 -6.00
N TYR A 17 17.18 2.91 -6.69
CA TYR A 17 16.07 3.64 -6.08
C TYR A 17 14.77 3.34 -6.84
N ALA A 18 13.65 3.50 -6.15
CA ALA A 18 12.32 3.39 -6.73
C ALA A 18 11.46 4.53 -6.17
N CYS A 19 10.55 5.04 -6.99
CA CYS A 19 9.61 6.09 -6.60
C CYS A 19 8.19 5.53 -6.67
N PHE A 20 7.36 5.93 -5.69
CA PHE A 20 5.96 5.54 -5.61
C PHE A 20 5.09 6.80 -5.63
N PRO A 21 4.77 7.35 -6.82
CA PRO A 21 3.89 8.51 -6.94
C PRO A 21 2.54 8.27 -6.27
N ALA A 22 2.02 9.29 -5.59
CA ALA A 22 0.69 9.23 -5.00
C ALA A 22 -0.38 8.96 -6.06
N GLY A 23 -1.39 8.16 -5.71
CA GLY A 23 -2.48 7.79 -6.62
C GLY A 23 -2.14 6.68 -7.62
N GLN A 24 -0.90 6.21 -7.70
CA GLN A 24 -0.56 5.02 -8.49
C GLN A 24 -1.30 3.81 -7.93
N LYS A 25 -2.25 3.25 -8.71
CA LYS A 25 -3.13 2.14 -8.29
C LYS A 25 -2.44 0.77 -8.37
N VAL A 26 -1.29 0.62 -7.71
CA VAL A 26 -0.55 -0.64 -7.66
C VAL A 26 0.12 -0.80 -6.29
N GLY A 27 -0.09 -1.96 -5.67
CA GLY A 27 0.57 -2.32 -4.43
C GLY A 27 2.07 -2.54 -4.63
N HIS A 28 2.86 -2.23 -3.61
CA HIS A 28 4.29 -2.51 -3.63
C HIS A 28 4.75 -3.11 -2.30
N ALA A 29 5.79 -3.95 -2.35
CA ALA A 29 6.43 -4.53 -1.19
C ALA A 29 7.92 -4.73 -1.44
N LEU A 30 8.73 -4.50 -0.41
CA LEU A 30 10.15 -4.86 -0.38
C LEU A 30 10.31 -6.18 0.37
N ILE A 31 10.88 -7.18 -0.31
CA ILE A 31 10.99 -8.54 0.20
C ILE A 31 12.47 -8.88 0.33
N ASN A 32 12.90 -9.28 1.53
CA ASN A 32 14.22 -9.85 1.75
C ASN A 32 14.15 -11.37 1.60
N GLU A 33 14.57 -11.88 0.45
CA GLU A 33 14.60 -13.32 0.14
C GLU A 33 15.93 -13.97 0.57
N THR A 34 16.74 -13.28 1.39
CA THR A 34 18.05 -13.77 1.85
C THR A 34 18.07 -14.00 3.36
N GLY A 35 19.02 -14.82 3.84
CA GLY A 35 19.24 -15.03 5.28
C GLY A 35 20.03 -13.93 5.98
N ALA A 36 20.52 -12.92 5.25
CA ALA A 36 21.27 -11.80 5.80
C ALA A 36 20.38 -10.54 5.93
N PRO A 37 20.69 -9.61 6.85
CA PRO A 37 19.96 -8.34 6.95
C PRO A 37 20.05 -7.50 5.67
N CYS A 38 18.91 -7.00 5.18
CA CYS A 38 18.83 -5.96 4.15
C CYS A 38 18.58 -4.60 4.79
N ARG A 39 19.30 -3.56 4.36
CA ARG A 39 19.13 -2.17 4.83
C ARG A 39 18.77 -1.28 3.65
N TYR A 40 17.82 -0.36 3.86
CA TYR A 40 17.36 0.60 2.87
C TYR A 40 16.87 1.87 3.57
N LEU A 41 16.76 2.96 2.83
CA LEU A 41 16.18 4.23 3.28
C LEU A 41 14.83 4.44 2.61
N VAL A 42 13.86 4.96 3.35
CA VAL A 42 12.55 5.36 2.84
C VAL A 42 12.33 6.82 3.15
N PHE A 43 12.02 7.59 2.12
CA PHE A 43 11.55 8.95 2.24
C PHE A 43 10.05 8.94 1.95
N GLY A 44 9.26 9.45 2.89
CA GLY A 44 7.81 9.48 2.77
C GLY A 44 7.26 10.85 3.16
N ASN A 45 6.07 11.15 2.64
CA ASN A 45 5.30 12.33 3.02
C ASN A 45 4.00 11.89 3.72
N PRO A 46 4.04 11.56 5.02
CA PRO A 46 2.86 11.07 5.73
C PRO A 46 1.82 12.20 5.88
N GLN A 47 0.61 12.02 5.34
CA GLN A 47 -0.47 12.99 5.45
C GLN A 47 -1.54 12.51 6.41
N ALA A 48 -2.22 13.43 7.10
CA ALA A 48 -3.32 13.07 8.02
C ALA A 48 -4.54 12.49 7.28
N LYS A 49 -4.68 12.81 6.00
CA LYS A 49 -5.83 12.44 5.16
C LYS A 49 -5.52 11.29 4.18
N ASP A 50 -4.44 10.53 4.43
CA ASP A 50 -4.07 9.41 3.56
C ASP A 50 -5.09 8.27 3.61
N VAL A 51 -5.34 7.70 2.44
CA VAL A 51 -6.07 6.44 2.28
C VAL A 51 -5.11 5.41 1.68
N MET A 52 -4.94 4.28 2.35
CA MET A 52 -3.99 3.24 1.97
C MET A 52 -4.72 1.93 1.69
N VAL A 53 -4.48 1.34 0.52
CA VAL A 53 -5.04 0.04 0.12
C VAL A 53 -3.96 -1.03 0.25
N PHE A 54 -4.20 -2.03 1.09
CA PHE A 54 -3.36 -3.21 1.26
C PHE A 54 -3.87 -4.30 0.31
N THR A 55 -3.29 -4.36 -0.89
CA THR A 55 -3.76 -5.22 -1.99
C THR A 55 -3.84 -6.70 -1.63
N ASP A 56 -2.92 -7.19 -0.80
CA ASP A 56 -2.86 -8.62 -0.44
C ASP A 56 -4.02 -9.06 0.47
N THR A 57 -4.60 -8.15 1.24
CA THR A 57 -5.65 -8.46 2.23
C THR A 57 -7.00 -7.81 1.89
N GLY A 58 -7.02 -6.89 0.93
CA GLY A 58 -8.17 -6.03 0.64
C GLY A 58 -8.50 -5.05 1.77
N ARG A 59 -7.59 -4.84 2.74
CA ARG A 59 -7.78 -3.83 3.80
C ARG A 59 -7.59 -2.43 3.23
N VAL A 60 -8.52 -1.54 3.55
CA VAL A 60 -8.40 -0.09 3.28
C VAL A 60 -8.23 0.60 4.62
N SER A 61 -7.16 1.36 4.81
CA SER A 61 -6.95 2.19 6.00
C SER A 61 -7.21 3.64 5.66
N VAL A 62 -8.07 4.29 6.43
CA VAL A 62 -8.42 5.70 6.29
C VAL A 62 -7.83 6.46 7.48
N LYS A 63 -6.74 7.18 7.25
CA LYS A 63 -5.97 7.79 8.35
C LYS A 63 -6.72 8.94 9.03
N LEU A 64 -7.59 9.63 8.31
CA LEU A 64 -8.40 10.73 8.84
C LEU A 64 -9.32 10.27 9.98
N THR A 65 -9.89 9.07 9.86
CA THR A 65 -10.82 8.50 10.85
C THR A 65 -10.12 7.58 11.84
N GLY A 66 -8.92 7.09 11.51
CA GLY A 66 -8.22 6.07 12.30
C GLY A 66 -8.80 4.66 12.09
N GLU A 67 -9.71 4.49 11.13
CA GLU A 67 -10.43 3.25 10.91
C GLU A 67 -9.86 2.43 9.74
N SER A 68 -10.26 1.16 9.66
CA SER A 68 -9.92 0.27 8.57
C SER A 68 -11.12 -0.58 8.15
N TYR A 69 -11.28 -0.76 6.85
CA TYR A 69 -12.41 -1.44 6.24
C TYR A 69 -11.95 -2.52 5.25
N ARG A 70 -12.90 -3.31 4.76
CA ARG A 70 -12.69 -4.18 3.59
C ARG A 70 -13.05 -3.42 2.33
N ILE A 71 -12.22 -3.54 1.30
CA ILE A 71 -12.51 -2.96 -0.02
C ILE A 71 -13.80 -3.50 -0.64
N SER A 72 -14.21 -4.71 -0.25
CA SER A 72 -15.46 -5.35 -0.69
C SER A 72 -16.71 -4.84 0.04
N ALA A 73 -16.55 -4.07 1.12
CA ALA A 73 -17.67 -3.51 1.88
C ALA A 73 -18.11 -2.17 1.25
N THR A 74 -18.56 -2.24 0.00
CA THR A 74 -19.16 -1.10 -0.70
C THR A 74 -20.61 -0.95 -0.29
N MET A 75 -21.09 0.29 -0.18
CA MET A 75 -22.50 0.59 0.11
C MET A 75 -23.07 1.56 -0.91
N ASP A 76 -24.32 1.37 -1.28
CA ASP A 76 -25.06 2.34 -2.08
C ASP A 76 -25.46 3.56 -1.24
N TYR A 77 -25.62 4.72 -1.89
CA TYR A 77 -25.83 5.99 -1.19
C TYR A 77 -27.05 6.00 -0.25
N TRP A 78 -28.12 5.30 -0.64
CA TRP A 78 -29.37 5.19 0.12
C TRP A 78 -29.53 3.85 0.86
N GLU A 79 -28.48 3.03 0.92
CA GLU A 79 -28.55 1.73 1.59
C GLU A 79 -28.90 1.90 3.08
N GLY A 80 -30.01 1.30 3.52
CA GLY A 80 -30.46 1.34 4.92
C GLY A 80 -31.15 2.64 5.33
N VAL A 81 -31.49 3.52 4.39
CA VAL A 81 -32.37 4.69 4.63
C VAL A 81 -33.79 4.30 4.22
N ASP A 82 -34.74 4.33 5.16
CA ASP A 82 -36.17 4.20 4.87
C ASP A 82 -36.73 5.54 4.34
N ASP A 83 -37.63 5.46 3.34
CA ASP A 83 -38.27 6.61 2.66
C ASP A 83 -39.19 7.45 3.59
#